data_AF-A0A4Z0H977-F1
#
_entry.id   AF-A0A4Z0H977-F1
#
_cell.length_a   1.000
_cell.length_b   1.000
_cell.length_c   1.000
_cell.angle_alpha   90.00
_cell.angle_beta   90.00
_cell.angle_gamma   90.00
#
_symmetry.space_group_name_H-M   'P 1'
#
loop_
_entity.id
_entity.type
_entity.pdbx_description
1 polymer ?
#
loop_
_entity_poly.entity_id
_entity_poly.type
_entity_poly.pdbx_seq_one_letter_code
_entity_poly.pdbx_strand_id
1 'polypeptide(L)' 'MLVERYQVVADEGGNNGQKCVEVATNVPGVVARRDSKDPAGPILRFAPEAWADFHVSARRGEFDPL' A
#
# COMPACT_ATOMS: atom_id res chain seq x y z
N MET A 1 -4.04 -12.33 11.61
CA MET A 1 -3.36 -11.16 11.02
C MET A 1 -4.42 -10.21 10.52
N LEU A 2 -4.54 -9.02 11.11
CA LEU A 2 -5.41 -7.98 10.55
C LEU A 2 -4.66 -7.40 9.35
N VAL A 3 -4.89 -8.00 8.18
CA VAL A 3 -4.40 -7.49 6.90
C VAL A 3 -5.48 -6.56 6.39
N GLU A 4 -5.28 -5.26 6.54
CA GLU A 4 -6.12 -4.31 5.81
C GLU A 4 -5.67 -4.38 4.35
N ARG A 5 -6.53 -4.93 3.50
CA ARG A 5 -6.32 -4.90 2.05
C ARG A 5 -6.72 -3.51 1.58
N TYR A 6 -5.72 -2.71 1.23
CA TYR A 6 -5.98 -1.45 0.52
C TYR A 6 -6.09 -1.78 -0.97
N GLN A 7 -7.21 -1.42 -1.58
CA GLN A 7 -7.38 -1.47 -3.03
C GLN A 7 -6.82 -0.17 -3.60
N VAL A 8 -5.61 -0.20 -4.14
CA VAL A 8 -5.08 0.93 -4.91
C VAL A 8 -5.56 0.78 -6.34
N VAL A 9 -6.34 1.76 -6.82
CA VAL A 9 -6.71 1.85 -8.23
C VAL A 9 -5.50 2.45 -8.97
N ALA A 10 -4.81 1.65 -9.76
CA ALA A 10 -3.78 2.12 -10.68
C ALA A 10 -4.21 1.73 -12.11
N ASP A 11 -4.37 2.73 -12.98
CA ASP A 11 -4.73 2.54 -14.39
C ASP A 11 -3.48 2.07 -15.16
N GLU A 12 -3.30 0.75 -15.20
CA GLU A 12 -2.28 0.13 -16.03
C GLU A 12 -2.96 -0.86 -16.96
N GLY A 13 -3.54 -0.33 -18.04
CA GLY A 13 -3.83 -1.04 -19.28
C GLY A 13 -4.47 -2.42 -19.15
N GLY A 14 -5.81 -2.45 -19.07
CA GLY A 14 -6.57 -3.56 -19.66
C GLY A 14 -6.89 -4.77 -18.79
N ASN A 15 -6.85 -4.65 -17.46
CA ASN A 15 -7.52 -5.64 -16.61
C ASN A 15 -8.20 -4.95 -15.42
N ASN A 16 -9.51 -5.15 -15.30
CA ASN A 16 -10.37 -4.80 -14.15
C ASN A 16 -9.99 -5.61 -12.88
N GLY A 17 -8.69 -5.85 -12.66
CA GLY A 17 -8.14 -6.81 -11.74
C GLY A 17 -7.42 -6.14 -10.58
N GLN A 18 -8.21 -5.79 -9.56
CA GLN A 18 -7.83 -5.50 -8.18
C GLN A 18 -6.34 -5.76 -7.90
N LYS A 19 -5.48 -4.74 -8.01
CA LYS A 19 -4.09 -4.82 -7.56
C LYS A 19 -4.12 -4.65 -6.03
N CYS A 20 -4.30 -5.76 -5.33
CA CYS A 20 -4.41 -5.79 -3.87
C CYS A 20 -3.01 -5.56 -3.27
N VAL A 21 -2.79 -4.45 -2.59
CA VAL A 21 -1.65 -4.33 -1.67
C VAL A 21 -2.10 -4.84 -0.31
N GLU A 22 -1.22 -5.55 0.38
CA GLU A 22 -1.47 -5.98 1.75
C GLU A 22 -0.64 -5.12 2.70
N VAL A 23 -1.32 -4.61 3.73
CA VAL A 23 -0.71 -3.78 4.77
C VAL A 23 -0.88 -4.46 6.12
N ALA A 24 0.23 -4.62 6.84
CA ALA A 24 0.24 -5.13 8.21
C ALA A 24 0.60 -3.99 9.17
N THR A 25 -0.32 -3.68 10.07
CA THR A 25 -0.18 -2.66 11.13
C THR A 25 -0.04 -3.29 12.52
N ASN A 26 -0.12 -4.62 12.61
CA ASN A 26 -0.02 -5.38 13.85
C ASN A 26 1.43 -5.76 14.22
N VAL A 27 2.43 -5.11 13.60
CA VAL A 27 3.85 -5.31 13.88
C VAL A 27 4.34 -4.13 14.73
N PRO A 28 4.93 -4.37 15.92
CA PRO A 28 5.39 -3.28 16.77
C PRO A 28 6.39 -2.36 16.07
N GLY A 29 6.09 -1.06 16.05
CA GLY A 29 6.97 0.00 15.53
C GLY A 29 7.12 0.04 14.01
N VAL A 30 6.38 -0.77 13.24
CA VAL A 30 6.53 -0.83 11.78
C VAL A 30 5.19 -1.05 11.09
N VAL A 31 4.97 -0.33 9.98
CA VAL A 31 3.96 -0.68 8.98
C VAL A 31 4.65 -1.43 7.84
N ALA A 32 4.19 -2.64 7.54
CA ALA A 32 4.73 -3.46 6.46
C ALA A 32 3.77 -3.54 5.28
N ARG A 33 4.31 -3.40 4.06
CA ARG A 33 3.56 -3.48 2.79
C ARG A 33 4.18 -4.52 1.87
N ARG A 34 3.33 -5.30 1.19
CA ARG A 34 3.75 -6.20 0.10
C ARG A 34 2.77 -6.16 -1.06
N ASP A 35 3.24 -6.57 -2.24
CA ASP A 35 2.38 -6.84 -3.38
C ASP A 35 1.71 -8.20 -3.20
N SER A 36 0.37 -8.27 -3.28
CA SER A 36 -0.33 -9.58 -3.23
C SER A 36 -0.06 -10.42 -4.47
N LYS A 37 0.29 -9.79 -5.60
CA LYS A 37 0.55 -10.46 -6.88
C LYS A 37 1.96 -11.05 -6.94
N ASP A 38 2.86 -10.61 -6.08
CA ASP A 38 4.17 -11.21 -5.88
C ASP A 38 4.42 -11.52 -4.38
N PRO A 39 3.87 -12.64 -3.87
CA PRO A 39 4.04 -13.01 -2.47
C PRO A 39 5.48 -13.30 -2.05
N ALA A 40 6.36 -13.63 -3.01
CA ALA A 40 7.77 -13.88 -2.77
C ALA A 40 8.62 -12.60 -2.90
N GLY A 41 8.02 -11.51 -3.36
CA GLY A 41 8.65 -10.22 -3.53
C GLY A 41 9.01 -9.52 -2.21
N PRO A 42 9.69 -8.38 -2.30
CA PRO A 42 10.16 -7.64 -1.14
C PRO A 42 9.01 -7.08 -0.29
N ILE A 43 9.19 -7.13 1.04
CA ILE A 43 8.32 -6.46 2.00
C ILE A 43 8.93 -5.09 2.34
N LEU A 44 8.21 -4.03 2.01
CA LEU A 44 8.59 -2.67 2.37
C LEU A 44 8.14 -2.37 3.81
N ARG A 45 8.98 -1.66 4.56
CA ARG A 45 8.75 -1.34 5.97
C ARG A 45 8.85 0.17 6.17
N PHE A 46 7.89 0.72 6.87
CA PHE A 46 7.79 2.15 7.14
C PHE A 46 7.67 2.40 8.64
N ALA A 47 8.22 3.53 9.09
CA ALA A 47 7.85 4.08 10.39
C ALA A 47 6.34 4.43 10.38
N PRO A 48 5.60 4.21 11.49
CA PRO A 48 4.17 4.51 11.55
C PRO A 48 3.82 5.95 11.16
N GLU A 49 4.64 6.91 11.54
CA GLU A 49 4.46 8.34 11.27
C GLU A 49 4.59 8.61 9.77
N ALA A 50 5.64 8.07 9.14
CA ALA A 50 5.86 8.20 7.70
C ALA A 50 4.74 7.56 6.87
N TRP A 51 4.17 6.45 7.35
CA TRP A 51 3.02 5.82 6.70
C TRP A 51 1.75 6.68 6.80
N ALA A 52 1.53 7.30 7.97
CA ALA A 52 0.39 8.21 8.17
C ALA A 52 0.47 9.43 7.25
N ASP A 53 1.65 10.05 7.17
CA ASP A 53 1.90 11.20 6.29
C ASP A 53 1.68 10.83 4.82
N PHE A 54 2.25 9.70 4.38
CA PHE A 54 2.03 9.17 3.03
C PHE A 54 0.54 9.01 2.71
N HIS A 55 -0.24 8.43 3.63
CA HIS A 55 -1.68 8.21 3.40
C HIS A 55 -2.46 9.52 3.28
N VAL A 56 -2.08 10.56 4.04
CA VAL A 56 -2.67 11.91 3.92
C VAL A 56 -2.31 12.54 2.58
N SER A 57 -1.03 12.52 2.19
CA SER A 57 -0.56 13.05 0.89
C SER A 57 -1.21 12.35 -0.29
N ALA A 58 -1.29 11.01 -0.24
CA ALA A 58 -1.95 10.22 -1.27
C ALA A 58 -3.44 10.56 -1.41
N ARG A 59 -4.16 10.76 -0.30
CA ARG A 59 -5.56 11.20 -0.35
C ARG A 59 -5.76 12.61 -0.90
N ARG A 60 -4.74 13.45 -0.84
CA ARG A 60 -4.75 14.80 -1.43
C ARG A 60 -4.43 14.80 -2.93
N GLY A 61 -4.13 13.65 -3.52
CA GLY A 61 -3.72 13.55 -4.93
C GLY A 61 -2.32 14.12 -5.18
N GLU A 62 -1.47 14.22 -4.15
CA GLU A 62 -0.12 14.79 -4.29
C GLU A 62 0.76 14.02 -5.28
N PHE A 63 0.45 12.75 -5.51
CA PHE A 63 1.17 11.86 -6.42
C PHE A 63 0.45 11.62 -7.74
N ASP A 64 -0.68 12.27 -7.99
CA ASP A 64 -1.39 12.14 -9.26
C ASP A 64 -0.59 12.86 -10.35
N PRO A 65 -0.46 12.28 -11.56
CA PRO A 65 0.22 12.94 -12.66
C PRO A 65 -0.49 14.25 -13.03
N LEU A 66 0.30 15.29 -13.30
CA LEU A 66 -0.18 16.60 -13.79
C LEU A 66 -0.93 16.49 -15.12
#